data_AF-A0A1F5E6H8-F1
#
_entry.id   AF-A0A1F5E6H8-F1
#
_cell.length_a   1.000
_cell.length_b   1.000
_cell.length_c   1.000
_cell.angle_alpha   90.00
_cell.angle_beta   90.00
_cell.angle_gamma   90.00
#
_symmetry.space_group_name_H-M   'P 1'
#
loop_
_entity.id
_entity.type
_entity.pdbx_description
1 polymer ?
#
loop_
_entity_poly.entity_id
_entity_poly.type
_entity_poly.pdbx_seq_one_letter_code
_entity_poly.pdbx_strand_id
1 'polypeptide(L)'
;MQLKDHLFAVYKPKGPTSHDIINRLRKITGEKRIGHAGTLDPLASGVLVVGVGREATKQLAQIVAKEKEYLATIYLGFNSTTDDEAGKKIKVEASTFPTIESVKQALKQFLGQISQTPPNFSAVKVQGQEAYKLAYKGKNFTLKPKLVEAKQIELLEYKWPFLKLKIVTGPGFYIRSLARDLGEKLKTGGYISELERIRVGNFTKEKAVRLEKVYS
;
A
#
# COMPACT_ATOMS: atom_id res chain seq x y z
N MET A 1 -9.84 -29.09 -9.65
CA MET A 1 -8.60 -29.23 -8.85
C MET A 1 -8.86 -28.66 -7.46
N GLN A 2 -8.90 -29.49 -6.42
CA GLN A 2 -9.10 -29.00 -5.05
C GLN A 2 -7.80 -28.37 -4.55
N LEU A 3 -7.71 -27.03 -4.61
CA LEU A 3 -6.65 -26.25 -3.99
C LEU A 3 -6.88 -26.22 -2.46
N LYS A 4 -6.67 -27.32 -1.76
CA LYS A 4 -6.79 -27.38 -0.30
C LYS A 4 -5.42 -27.19 0.36
N ASP A 5 -5.36 -26.34 1.36
CA ASP A 5 -4.16 -26.02 2.16
C ASP A 5 -2.97 -25.50 1.34
N HIS A 6 -3.25 -24.57 0.41
CA HIS A 6 -2.24 -23.97 -0.46
C HIS A 6 -1.99 -22.49 -0.13
N LEU A 7 -0.72 -22.10 -0.08
CA LEU A 7 -0.26 -20.72 0.11
C LEU A 7 0.46 -20.27 -1.16
N PHE A 8 -0.06 -19.22 -1.80
CA PHE A 8 0.47 -18.73 -3.07
C PHE A 8 0.24 -17.23 -3.24
N ALA A 9 0.85 -16.63 -4.24
CA ALA A 9 0.62 -15.24 -4.61
C ALA A 9 -0.30 -15.14 -5.82
N VAL A 10 -1.24 -14.20 -5.76
CA VAL A 10 -1.97 -13.71 -6.94
C VAL A 10 -1.53 -12.29 -7.25
N TYR A 11 -1.60 -11.92 -8.52
CA TYR A 11 -1.44 -10.54 -8.93
C TYR A 11 -2.80 -9.85 -8.91
N LYS A 12 -3.01 -8.93 -7.97
CA LYS A 12 -4.21 -8.09 -7.91
C LYS A 12 -4.09 -6.97 -8.95
N PRO A 13 -5.03 -6.82 -9.90
CA PRO A 13 -5.05 -5.64 -10.77
C PRO A 13 -5.49 -4.39 -9.99
N LYS A 14 -5.25 -3.21 -10.56
CA LYS A 14 -5.81 -1.94 -10.06
C LYS A 14 -7.34 -1.98 -10.17
N GLY A 15 -8.06 -1.47 -9.18
CA GLY A 15 -9.53 -1.45 -9.14
C GLY A 15 -10.14 -2.27 -7.99
N PRO A 16 -10.12 -3.62 -8.05
CA PRO A 16 -10.78 -4.45 -7.03
C PRO A 16 -10.13 -4.30 -5.65
N THR A 17 -10.91 -4.48 -4.59
CA THR A 17 -10.38 -4.62 -3.23
C THR A 17 -9.66 -5.96 -3.07
N SER A 18 -8.82 -6.10 -2.04
CA SER A 18 -8.26 -7.41 -1.69
C SER A 18 -9.33 -8.43 -1.33
N HIS A 19 -10.47 -7.99 -0.79
CA HIS A 19 -11.59 -8.85 -0.45
C HIS A 19 -12.33 -9.37 -1.69
N ASP A 20 -12.46 -8.56 -2.74
CA ASP A 20 -13.05 -8.98 -4.02
C ASP A 20 -12.25 -10.13 -4.64
N ILE A 21 -10.92 -10.07 -4.54
CA ILE A 21 -10.03 -11.16 -4.96
C ILE A 21 -10.32 -12.44 -4.17
N ILE A 22 -10.45 -12.34 -2.84
CA ILE A 22 -10.80 -13.50 -2.01
C ILE A 22 -12.17 -14.07 -2.39
N ASN A 23 -13.18 -13.22 -2.57
CA ASN A 23 -14.52 -13.67 -2.96
C ASN A 23 -14.54 -14.39 -4.30
N ARG A 24 -13.74 -13.91 -5.26
CA ARG A 24 -13.59 -14.60 -6.54
C ARG A 24 -12.90 -15.96 -6.38
N LEU A 25 -11.84 -16.03 -5.58
CA LEU A 25 -11.16 -17.31 -5.33
C LEU A 25 -12.10 -18.32 -4.65
N ARG A 26 -12.97 -17.88 -3.72
CA ARG A 26 -14.00 -18.76 -3.13
C ARG A 26 -14.92 -19.35 -4.19
N LYS A 27 -15.35 -18.55 -5.17
CA LYS A 27 -16.20 -19.02 -6.27
C LYS A 27 -15.47 -20.04 -7.15
N ILE A 28 -14.19 -19.81 -7.44
CA ILE A 28 -13.38 -20.69 -8.30
C ILE A 28 -13.06 -22.02 -7.61
N THR A 29 -12.66 -21.99 -6.34
CA THR A 29 -12.15 -23.17 -5.64
C THR A 29 -13.24 -23.96 -4.90
N GLY A 30 -14.40 -23.33 -4.63
CA GLY A 30 -15.43 -23.88 -3.74
C GLY A 30 -15.06 -23.86 -2.26
N GLU A 31 -13.86 -23.40 -1.90
CA GLU A 31 -13.39 -23.34 -0.50
C GLU A 31 -13.88 -22.06 0.17
N LYS A 32 -14.46 -22.19 1.36
CA LYS A 32 -14.96 -21.04 2.15
C LYS A 32 -13.83 -20.38 2.93
N ARG A 33 -12.88 -21.17 3.43
CA ARG A 33 -11.78 -20.72 4.27
C ARG A 33 -10.62 -20.21 3.42
N ILE A 34 -10.73 -18.96 3.02
CA ILE A 34 -9.70 -18.24 2.25
C ILE A 34 -9.42 -16.89 2.92
N GLY A 35 -8.14 -16.51 3.01
CA GLY A 35 -7.69 -15.22 3.50
C GLY A 35 -6.44 -14.71 2.76
N HIS A 36 -6.01 -13.48 3.06
CA HIS A 36 -4.81 -12.87 2.48
C HIS A 36 -3.85 -12.33 3.55
N ALA A 37 -2.57 -12.23 3.21
CA ALA A 37 -1.53 -11.71 4.09
C ALA A 37 -1.16 -10.25 3.75
N GLY A 38 -2.01 -9.33 4.19
CA GLY A 38 -1.81 -7.88 4.04
C GLY A 38 -2.60 -7.29 2.88
N THR A 39 -3.46 -6.35 3.22
CA THR A 39 -4.35 -5.65 2.29
C THR A 39 -3.52 -4.85 1.27
N LEU A 40 -3.99 -4.83 0.02
CA LEU A 40 -3.69 -3.82 -0.98
C LEU A 40 -4.91 -2.93 -1.18
N ASP A 41 -4.67 -1.62 -1.18
CA ASP A 41 -5.69 -0.62 -1.50
C ASP A 41 -6.21 -0.82 -2.93
N PRO A 42 -7.45 -0.37 -3.24
CA PRO A 42 -8.03 -0.48 -4.59
C PRO A 42 -7.14 0.10 -5.69
N LEU A 43 -6.51 1.27 -5.46
CA LEU A 43 -5.60 1.89 -6.44
C LEU A 43 -4.33 1.08 -6.70
N ALA A 44 -3.95 0.22 -5.77
CA ALA A 44 -2.70 -0.52 -5.83
C ALA A 44 -2.88 -1.78 -6.67
N SER A 45 -1.84 -2.15 -7.39
CA SER A 45 -1.72 -3.43 -8.06
C SER A 45 -0.62 -4.28 -7.42
N GLY A 46 -0.51 -5.54 -7.82
CA GLY A 46 0.64 -6.37 -7.47
C GLY A 46 0.33 -7.54 -6.54
N VAL A 47 1.36 -8.02 -5.87
CA VAL A 47 1.40 -9.28 -5.13
C VAL A 47 0.45 -9.25 -3.93
N LEU A 48 -0.55 -10.12 -3.94
CA LEU A 48 -1.41 -10.46 -2.82
C LEU A 48 -1.20 -11.94 -2.47
N VAL A 49 -0.60 -12.20 -1.31
CA VAL A 49 -0.41 -13.58 -0.84
C VAL A 49 -1.72 -14.08 -0.25
N VAL A 50 -2.18 -15.24 -0.72
CA VAL A 50 -3.46 -15.87 -0.39
C VAL A 50 -3.21 -17.25 0.20
N GLY A 51 -3.94 -17.57 1.26
CA GLY A 51 -4.01 -18.91 1.83
C GLY A 51 -5.41 -19.49 1.64
N VAL A 52 -5.49 -20.69 1.06
CA VAL A 52 -6.73 -21.45 0.85
C VAL A 52 -6.69 -22.69 1.74
N GLY A 53 -7.68 -22.88 2.60
CA GLY A 53 -7.73 -23.97 3.57
C GLY A 53 -7.26 -23.58 4.98
N ARG A 54 -7.39 -24.52 5.92
CA ARG A 54 -7.15 -24.26 7.35
C ARG A 54 -5.68 -24.05 7.65
N GLU A 55 -4.81 -24.88 7.10
CA GLU A 55 -3.39 -24.83 7.42
C GLU A 55 -2.71 -23.64 6.72
N ALA A 56 -3.08 -23.35 5.47
CA ALA A 56 -2.57 -22.18 4.77
C ALA A 56 -3.01 -20.85 5.42
N THR A 57 -4.26 -20.74 5.88
CA THR A 57 -4.74 -19.50 6.53
C THR A 57 -4.04 -19.22 7.87
N LYS A 58 -3.62 -20.26 8.63
CA LYS A 58 -2.83 -20.08 9.86
C LYS A 58 -1.45 -19.45 9.59
N GLN A 59 -0.84 -19.74 8.45
CA GLN A 59 0.49 -19.24 8.10
C GLN A 59 0.50 -17.76 7.70
N LEU A 60 -0.66 -17.18 7.35
CA LEU A 60 -0.75 -15.80 6.85
C LEU A 60 -0.19 -14.76 7.82
N ALA A 61 -0.32 -14.97 9.13
CA ALA A 61 0.22 -14.05 10.14
C ALA A 61 1.75 -13.88 10.00
N GLN A 62 2.47 -14.96 9.71
CA GLN A 62 3.92 -14.93 9.51
C GLN A 62 4.29 -14.16 8.23
N ILE A 63 3.46 -14.26 7.19
CA ILE A 63 3.66 -13.53 5.93
C ILE A 63 3.35 -12.03 6.09
N VAL A 64 2.35 -11.68 6.91
CA VAL A 64 2.07 -10.28 7.27
C VAL A 64 3.27 -9.62 7.94
N ALA A 65 4.08 -10.36 8.70
CA ALA A 65 5.29 -9.84 9.34
C ALA A 65 6.51 -9.70 8.41
N LYS A 66 6.50 -10.32 7.22
CA LYS A 66 7.63 -10.24 6.27
C LYS A 66 7.77 -8.84 5.67
N GLU A 67 8.90 -8.58 5.04
CA GLU A 67 9.10 -7.35 4.27
C GLU A 67 8.22 -7.30 3.02
N LYS A 68 7.98 -6.08 2.54
CA LYS A 68 7.29 -5.81 1.28
C LYS A 68 8.13 -4.87 0.45
N GLU A 69 8.00 -5.00 -0.86
CA GLU A 69 8.67 -4.14 -1.83
C GLU A 69 7.67 -3.54 -2.79
N TYR A 70 7.82 -2.24 -3.06
CA TYR A 70 6.89 -1.45 -3.82
C TYR A 70 7.60 -0.62 -4.89
N LEU A 71 6.91 -0.43 -6.01
CA LEU A 71 7.13 0.67 -6.93
C LEU A 71 6.01 1.68 -6.69
N ALA A 72 6.37 2.92 -6.41
CA ALA A 72 5.43 3.98 -6.07
C ALA A 72 5.69 5.22 -6.92
N THR A 73 4.65 5.76 -7.53
CA THR A 73 4.66 7.08 -8.17
C THR A 73 3.96 8.06 -7.25
N ILE A 74 4.66 9.12 -6.86
CA ILE A 74 4.16 10.24 -6.07
C ILE A 74 3.94 11.42 -7.01
N TYR A 75 2.78 12.07 -6.89
CA TYR A 75 2.49 13.35 -7.53
C TYR A 75 2.67 14.47 -6.50
N LEU A 76 3.54 15.43 -6.78
CA LEU A 76 3.78 16.63 -5.97
C LEU A 76 2.97 17.84 -6.47
N GLY A 77 2.64 18.78 -5.59
CA GLY A 77 1.86 19.98 -5.93
C GLY A 77 0.40 19.92 -5.48
N PHE A 78 -0.06 18.77 -5.00
CA PHE A 78 -1.39 18.59 -4.43
C PHE A 78 -1.32 17.69 -3.21
N ASN A 79 -2.18 17.97 -2.23
CA ASN A 79 -2.58 16.99 -1.22
C ASN A 79 -3.84 16.25 -1.68
N SER A 80 -4.04 15.05 -1.16
CA SER A 80 -5.25 14.26 -1.37
C SER A 80 -5.87 13.88 -0.04
N THR A 81 -7.20 13.95 0.09
CA THR A 81 -7.89 13.57 1.33
C THR A 81 -7.70 12.12 1.75
N THR A 82 -7.28 11.25 0.83
CA THR A 82 -7.02 9.81 1.05
C THR A 82 -5.53 9.46 0.97
N ASP A 83 -4.66 10.46 0.80
CA ASP A 83 -3.23 10.34 0.52
C ASP A 83 -2.91 9.57 -0.80
N ASP A 84 -3.90 9.41 -1.67
CA ASP A 84 -3.79 8.71 -2.96
C ASP A 84 -4.67 9.31 -4.06
N GLU A 85 -4.61 8.73 -5.26
CA GLU A 85 -5.35 9.16 -6.45
C GLU A 85 -6.88 9.21 -6.25
N ALA A 86 -7.47 8.45 -5.32
CA ALA A 86 -8.93 8.37 -5.17
C ALA A 86 -9.54 9.58 -4.45
N GLY A 87 -8.76 10.30 -3.64
CA GLY A 87 -9.26 11.39 -2.80
C GLY A 87 -9.43 12.71 -3.54
N LYS A 88 -10.16 13.65 -2.91
CA LYS A 88 -10.29 15.01 -3.41
C LYS A 88 -8.92 15.70 -3.37
N LYS A 89 -8.53 16.31 -4.49
CA LYS A 89 -7.25 17.00 -4.63
C LYS A 89 -7.34 18.44 -4.13
N ILE A 90 -6.34 18.86 -3.36
CA ILE A 90 -6.20 20.20 -2.81
C ILE A 90 -4.86 20.74 -3.28
N LYS A 91 -4.90 21.76 -4.15
CA LYS A 91 -3.68 22.36 -4.72
C LYS A 91 -2.85 23.00 -3.62
N VAL A 92 -1.54 22.82 -3.69
CA VAL A 92 -0.57 23.49 -2.82
C VAL A 92 0.22 24.46 -3.70
N GLU A 93 0.15 25.75 -3.38
CA GLU A 93 0.93 26.77 -4.07
C GLU A 93 2.40 26.64 -3.63
N ALA A 94 3.21 25.96 -4.45
CA ALA A 94 4.65 25.85 -4.26
C ALA A 94 5.34 27.06 -4.88
N SER A 95 6.12 27.80 -4.10
CA SER A 95 6.90 28.94 -4.58
C SER A 95 8.07 28.53 -5.49
N THR A 96 8.57 27.31 -5.32
CA THR A 96 9.65 26.72 -6.12
C THR A 96 9.44 25.21 -6.26
N PHE A 97 9.93 24.64 -7.36
CA PHE A 97 9.91 23.18 -7.55
C PHE A 97 11.18 22.58 -6.92
N PRO A 98 11.06 21.49 -6.15
CA PRO A 98 12.21 20.80 -5.58
C PRO A 98 13.24 20.41 -6.64
N THR A 99 14.52 20.55 -6.35
CA THR A 99 15.56 19.93 -7.18
C THR A 99 15.63 18.44 -6.88
N ILE A 100 16.27 17.67 -7.77
CA ILE A 100 16.49 16.24 -7.51
C ILE A 100 17.33 16.02 -6.24
N GLU A 101 18.28 16.92 -5.93
CA GLU A 101 19.09 16.89 -4.73
C GLU A 101 18.24 17.12 -3.47
N SER A 102 17.32 18.08 -3.49
CA SER A 102 16.46 18.36 -2.33
C SER A 102 15.48 17.22 -2.07
N VAL A 103 14.96 16.59 -3.13
CA VAL A 103 14.16 15.36 -3.04
C VAL A 103 14.99 14.23 -2.40
N LYS A 104 16.20 13.96 -2.91
CA LYS A 104 17.09 12.93 -2.35
C LYS A 104 17.41 13.20 -0.88
N GLN A 105 17.65 14.46 -0.51
CA GLN A 105 17.92 14.85 0.87
C GLN A 105 16.70 14.65 1.77
N ALA A 106 15.50 15.00 1.31
CA ALA A 106 14.26 14.79 2.05
C ALA A 106 13.98 13.29 2.28
N LEU A 107 14.18 12.45 1.26
CA LEU A 107 13.98 10.99 1.35
C LEU A 107 14.81 10.32 2.45
N LYS A 108 15.99 10.85 2.79
CA LYS A 108 16.85 10.31 3.87
C LYS A 108 16.15 10.30 5.23
N GLN A 109 15.19 11.19 5.47
CA GLN A 109 14.46 11.27 6.76
C GLN A 109 13.44 10.15 6.94
N PHE A 110 13.13 9.44 5.87
CA PHE A 110 12.16 8.34 5.86
C PHE A 110 12.82 6.97 5.84
N LEU A 111 14.16 6.91 5.77
CA LEU A 111 14.93 5.68 5.79
C LEU A 111 15.19 5.24 7.25
N GLY A 112 15.12 3.93 7.50
CA GLY A 112 15.27 3.35 8.82
C GLY A 112 13.96 3.35 9.61
N GLN A 113 14.08 3.32 10.94
CA GLN A 113 12.93 3.34 11.84
C GLN A 113 12.39 4.77 12.00
N ILE A 114 11.10 4.95 11.71
CA ILE A 114 10.42 6.24 11.78
C ILE A 114 9.08 6.11 12.51
N SER A 115 8.64 7.21 13.10
CA SER A 115 7.27 7.33 13.63
C SER A 115 6.36 7.81 12.50
N GLN A 116 5.42 6.97 12.08
CA GLN A 116 4.52 7.27 10.97
C GLN A 116 3.06 7.29 11.44
N THR A 117 2.35 8.37 11.12
CA THR A 117 0.90 8.43 11.29
C THR A 117 0.22 7.75 10.09
N PRO A 118 -0.57 6.68 10.31
CA PRO A 118 -1.31 6.03 9.22
C PRO A 118 -2.30 7.00 8.54
N PRO A 119 -2.72 6.73 7.29
CA PRO A 119 -3.76 7.51 6.65
C PRO A 119 -5.09 7.41 7.40
N ASN A 120 -5.90 8.48 7.36
CA ASN A 120 -7.26 8.48 7.93
C ASN A 120 -8.14 7.38 7.28
N PHE A 121 -7.94 7.12 5.99
CA PHE A 121 -8.56 6.02 5.25
C PHE A 121 -7.73 4.73 5.38
N SER A 122 -7.68 4.18 6.59
CA SER A 122 -7.01 2.93 6.93
C SER A 122 -7.88 2.01 7.80
N ALA A 123 -7.48 0.74 7.93
CA ALA A 123 -8.17 -0.24 8.78
C ALA A 123 -7.80 -0.15 10.27
N VAL A 124 -7.01 0.86 10.68
CA VAL A 124 -6.64 1.08 12.08
C VAL A 124 -7.89 1.38 12.90
N LYS A 125 -8.04 0.76 14.08
CA LYS A 125 -9.18 1.00 14.95
C LYS A 125 -8.95 2.20 15.89
N VAL A 126 -9.96 3.06 15.99
CA VAL A 126 -10.07 4.16 16.95
C VAL A 126 -11.36 3.93 17.74
N GLN A 127 -11.25 3.80 19.06
CA GLN A 127 -12.39 3.52 19.96
C GLN A 127 -13.28 2.36 19.46
N GLY A 128 -12.64 1.28 18.98
CA GLY A 128 -13.33 0.08 18.49
C GLY A 128 -13.82 0.13 17.03
N GLN A 129 -13.82 1.29 16.37
CA GLN A 129 -14.27 1.45 14.98
C GLN A 129 -13.09 1.64 14.02
N GLU A 130 -13.15 1.10 12.80
CA GLU A 130 -12.12 1.33 11.79
C GLU A 130 -12.09 2.80 11.33
N ALA A 131 -10.89 3.37 11.20
CA ALA A 131 -10.64 4.76 10.85
C ALA A 131 -11.31 5.17 9.54
N TYR A 132 -11.28 4.32 8.52
CA TYR A 132 -11.96 4.61 7.26
C TYR A 132 -13.48 4.83 7.45
N LYS A 133 -14.15 4.08 8.34
CA LYS A 133 -15.59 4.26 8.62
C LYS A 133 -15.88 5.60 9.29
N LEU A 134 -14.97 6.07 10.14
CA LEU A 134 -15.07 7.39 10.77
C LEU A 134 -14.82 8.51 9.76
N ALA A 135 -13.82 8.35 8.89
CA ALA A 135 -13.47 9.31 7.84
C ALA A 135 -14.60 9.48 6.82
N TYR A 136 -15.23 8.38 6.38
CA TYR A 136 -16.41 8.45 5.50
C TYR A 136 -17.61 9.18 6.13
N LYS A 137 -17.72 9.17 7.46
CA LYS A 137 -18.76 9.91 8.21
C LYS A 137 -18.37 11.36 8.49
N GLY A 138 -17.22 11.83 7.99
CA GLY A 138 -16.71 13.17 8.26
C GLY A 138 -16.39 13.43 9.73
N LYS A 139 -16.18 12.38 10.53
CA LYS A 139 -15.86 12.54 11.96
C LYS A 139 -14.41 12.96 12.13
N ASN A 140 -14.17 13.91 13.03
CA ASN A 140 -12.81 14.25 13.46
C ASN A 140 -12.28 13.20 14.43
N PHE A 141 -11.13 12.61 14.11
CA PHE A 141 -10.39 11.71 14.98
C PHE A 141 -8.90 11.83 14.70
N THR A 142 -8.08 11.45 15.69
CA THR A 142 -6.62 11.47 15.56
C THR A 142 -6.09 10.06 15.61
N LEU A 143 -5.25 9.71 14.63
CA LEU A 143 -4.51 8.45 14.63
C LEU A 143 -3.21 8.61 15.41
N LYS A 144 -2.94 7.65 16.31
CA LYS A 144 -1.64 7.60 16.99
C LYS A 144 -0.56 7.15 16.01
N PRO A 145 0.60 7.83 15.97
CA PRO A 145 1.76 7.36 15.20
C PRO A 145 2.20 5.97 15.63
N LYS A 146 2.79 5.22 14.70
CA LYS A 146 3.36 3.89 14.95
C LYS A 146 4.79 3.84 14.45
N LEU A 147 5.63 3.11 15.19
CA LEU A 147 6.99 2.82 14.73
C LEU A 147 6.91 1.86 13.54
N VAL A 148 7.48 2.28 12.41
CA VAL A 148 7.58 1.51 11.16
C VAL A 148 8.99 1.65 10.61
N GLU A 149 9.35 0.82 9.64
CA GLU A 149 10.69 0.83 9.06
C GLU A 149 10.64 0.82 7.54
N ALA A 150 11.38 1.72 6.90
CA ALA A 150 11.79 1.59 5.51
C ALA A 150 13.24 1.13 5.47
N LYS A 151 13.48 -0.07 4.93
CA LYS A 151 14.83 -0.66 4.85
C LYS A 151 15.63 -0.09 3.69
N GLN A 152 14.93 0.25 2.60
CA GLN A 152 15.53 0.86 1.42
C GLN A 152 14.52 1.82 0.79
N ILE A 153 15.02 2.97 0.36
CA ILE A 153 14.30 3.93 -0.47
C ILE A 153 15.24 4.33 -1.58
N GLU A 154 14.88 4.00 -2.82
CA GLU A 154 15.64 4.33 -4.01
C GLU A 154 14.81 5.26 -4.89
N LEU A 155 15.41 6.39 -5.27
CA LEU A 155 14.85 7.31 -6.25
C LEU A 155 15.15 6.79 -7.66
N LEU A 156 14.12 6.32 -8.36
CA LEU A 156 14.25 5.81 -9.72
C LEU A 156 14.18 6.93 -10.76
N GLU A 157 13.22 7.84 -10.61
CA GLU A 157 12.97 8.91 -11.56
C GLU A 157 12.40 10.13 -10.84
N TYR A 158 12.85 11.31 -11.23
CA TYR A 158 12.24 12.57 -10.83
C TYR A 158 12.07 13.47 -12.04
N LYS A 159 10.82 13.84 -12.33
CA LYS A 159 10.45 14.82 -13.34
C LYS A 159 9.21 15.52 -12.84
N TRP A 160 9.36 16.77 -12.39
CA TRP A 160 8.26 17.54 -11.83
C TRP A 160 6.98 17.43 -12.70
N PRO A 161 5.80 17.15 -12.10
CA PRO A 161 5.52 16.96 -10.67
C PRO A 161 5.67 15.52 -10.15
N PHE A 162 6.19 14.59 -10.96
CA PHE A 162 6.25 13.16 -10.65
C PHE A 162 7.58 12.72 -10.04
N LEU A 163 7.46 11.80 -9.10
CA LEU A 163 8.56 11.15 -8.40
C LEU A 163 8.31 9.64 -8.35
N LYS A 164 9.23 8.81 -8.86
CA LYS A 164 9.14 7.35 -8.80
C LYS A 164 10.14 6.79 -7.81
N LEU A 165 9.65 5.96 -6.90
CA LEU A 165 10.43 5.33 -5.84
C LEU A 165 10.32 3.82 -5.91
N LYS A 166 11.43 3.14 -5.57
CA LYS A 166 11.45 1.73 -5.19
C LYS A 166 11.73 1.64 -3.70
N ILE A 167 10.84 0.97 -2.97
CA ILE A 167 10.83 1.02 -1.51
C ILE A 167 10.71 -0.39 -0.93
N VAL A 168 11.60 -0.75 -0.01
CA VAL A 168 11.49 -1.97 0.82
C VAL A 168 11.08 -1.56 2.23
N THR A 169 10.00 -2.14 2.74
CA THR A 169 9.46 -1.79 4.06
C THR A 169 9.28 -3.00 4.97
N GLY A 170 9.34 -2.75 6.27
CA GLY A 170 8.78 -3.65 7.28
C GLY A 170 7.24 -3.69 7.25
N PRO A 171 6.62 -4.48 8.13
CA PRO A 171 5.17 -4.55 8.26
C PRO A 171 4.60 -3.22 8.78
N GLY A 172 3.38 -2.88 8.33
CA GLY A 172 2.65 -1.72 8.84
C GLY A 172 3.08 -0.35 8.29
N PHE A 173 4.11 -0.30 7.43
CA PHE A 173 4.49 0.92 6.72
C PHE A 173 3.44 1.29 5.67
N TYR A 174 3.00 2.55 5.68
CA TYR A 174 2.05 3.11 4.71
C TYR A 174 2.78 3.96 3.67
N ILE A 175 2.83 3.46 2.43
CA ILE A 175 3.41 4.19 1.29
C ILE A 175 2.63 5.49 1.02
N ARG A 176 1.32 5.50 1.28
CA ARG A 176 0.47 6.69 1.23
C ARG A 176 0.92 7.78 2.22
N SER A 177 1.18 7.41 3.48
CA SER A 177 1.72 8.36 4.46
C SER A 177 3.10 8.89 4.03
N LEU A 178 3.97 8.05 3.47
CA LEU A 178 5.25 8.52 2.93
C LEU A 178 5.07 9.62 1.88
N ALA A 179 4.11 9.47 0.95
CA ALA A 179 3.87 10.49 -0.07
C ALA A 179 3.40 11.83 0.53
N ARG A 180 2.46 11.78 1.47
CA ARG A 180 1.97 12.95 2.21
C ARG A 180 3.09 13.63 2.96
N ASP A 181 3.80 12.88 3.81
CA ASP A 181 4.82 13.40 4.71
C ASP A 181 6.04 13.94 3.92
N LEU A 182 6.42 13.29 2.81
CA LEU A 182 7.44 13.81 1.89
C LEU A 182 6.99 15.11 1.22
N GLY A 183 5.74 15.17 0.77
CA GLY A 183 5.15 16.37 0.19
C GLY A 183 5.11 17.55 1.15
N GLU A 184 4.78 17.30 2.42
CA GLU A 184 4.86 18.28 3.50
C GLU A 184 6.31 18.75 3.72
N LYS A 185 7.27 17.82 3.75
CA LYS A 185 8.69 18.14 3.92
C LYS A 185 9.22 19.03 2.81
N LEU A 186 8.80 18.77 1.57
CA LEU A 186 9.16 19.55 0.39
C LEU A 186 8.31 20.81 0.21
N LYS A 187 7.29 21.02 1.05
CA LYS A 187 6.32 22.13 0.96
C LYS A 187 5.56 22.19 -0.37
N THR A 188 5.40 21.04 -1.02
CA THR A 188 4.66 20.91 -2.29
C THR A 188 3.34 20.18 -2.11
N GLY A 189 3.12 19.55 -0.96
CA GLY A 189 2.14 18.48 -0.86
C GLY A 189 2.54 17.26 -1.69
N GLY A 190 1.83 16.16 -1.47
CA GLY A 190 2.11 14.91 -2.17
C GLY A 190 1.04 13.85 -1.93
N TYR A 191 0.80 13.02 -2.94
CA TYR A 191 -0.05 11.84 -2.82
C TYR A 191 0.43 10.72 -3.76
N ILE A 192 0.01 9.48 -3.49
CA ILE A 192 0.30 8.33 -4.35
C ILE A 192 -0.62 8.34 -5.58
N SER A 193 -0.07 8.54 -6.77
CA SER A 193 -0.81 8.41 -8.03
C SER A 193 -0.84 6.96 -8.53
N GLU A 194 0.26 6.22 -8.32
CA GLU A 194 0.38 4.81 -8.70
C GLU A 194 1.14 4.02 -7.64
N LEU A 195 0.69 2.78 -7.41
CA LEU A 195 1.32 1.87 -6.46
C LEU A 195 1.26 0.43 -6.97
N GLU A 196 2.42 -0.21 -7.05
CA GLU A 196 2.55 -1.63 -7.34
C GLU A 196 3.35 -2.31 -6.22
N ARG A 197 2.77 -3.31 -5.55
CA ARG A 197 3.53 -4.17 -4.64
C ARG A 197 4.18 -5.30 -5.43
N ILE A 198 5.48 -5.24 -5.64
CA ILE A 198 6.20 -6.20 -6.48
C ILE A 198 6.65 -7.45 -5.72
N ARG A 199 6.72 -7.39 -4.38
CA ARG A 199 7.13 -8.52 -3.54
C ARG A 199 6.53 -8.50 -2.12
N VAL A 200 6.30 -9.70 -1.56
CA VAL A 200 6.01 -9.95 -0.15
C VAL A 200 6.85 -11.14 0.33
N GLY A 201 7.85 -10.91 1.18
CA GLY A 201 8.81 -11.96 1.56
C GLY A 201 9.44 -12.61 0.31
N ASN A 202 9.19 -13.91 0.11
CA ASN A 202 9.69 -14.68 -1.03
C ASN A 202 8.72 -14.72 -2.23
N PHE A 203 7.54 -14.13 -2.11
CA PHE A 203 6.53 -14.08 -3.17
C PHE A 203 6.75 -12.85 -4.05
N THR A 204 7.05 -13.05 -5.33
CA THR A 204 7.33 -11.96 -6.30
C THR A 204 6.22 -11.86 -7.35
N LYS A 205 6.13 -10.72 -8.02
CA LYS A 205 5.10 -10.48 -9.06
C LYS A 205 5.26 -11.39 -10.27
N GLU A 206 6.48 -11.80 -10.61
CA GLU A 206 6.79 -12.68 -11.75
C GLU A 206 6.23 -14.08 -11.53
N LYS A 207 6.19 -14.55 -10.28
CA LYS A 207 5.66 -15.85 -9.88
C LYS A 207 4.18 -15.79 -9.47
N ALA A 208 3.58 -14.60 -9.43
CA ALA A 208 2.21 -14.43 -8.98
C ALA A 208 1.21 -14.87 -10.06
N VAL A 209 0.19 -15.63 -9.64
CA VAL A 209 -0.87 -16.09 -10.53
C VAL A 209 -1.73 -14.89 -10.96
N ARG A 210 -1.85 -14.68 -12.28
CA ARG A 210 -2.75 -13.66 -12.84
C ARG A 210 -4.14 -14.23 -13.03
N LEU A 211 -5.13 -13.61 -12.38
CA LEU A 211 -6.53 -14.04 -12.45
C LEU A 211 -7.18 -13.79 -13.82
N GLU A 212 -6.50 -13.08 -14.72
CA GLU A 212 -6.85 -12.93 -16.15
C GLU A 212 -6.99 -14.29 -16.87
N LYS A 213 -6.27 -15.32 -16.41
CA LYS A 213 -6.40 -16.69 -16.91
C LYS A 213 -7.62 -17.47 -16.38
N VAL A 214 -8.54 -16.80 -15.67
CA VAL A 214 -9.75 -17.40 -15.07
C VAL A 214 -11.01 -16.57 -15.38
N TYR A 215 -11.00 -15.82 -16.49
CA TYR A 215 -12.19 -15.11 -17.02
C TYR A 215 -12.86 -15.84 -18.19
N SER A 216 -12.35 -17.02 -18.58
CA SER A 216 -13.02 -17.94 -19.50
C SER A 216 -13.85 -18.95 -18.73
#